data_AF-A0A354B739-F1
#
_entry.id   AF-A0A354B739-F1
#
_cell.length_a   1.000
_cell.length_b   1.000
_cell.length_c   1.000
_cell.angle_alpha   90.00
_cell.angle_beta   90.00
_cell.angle_gamma   90.00
#
_symmetry.space_group_name_H-M   'P 1'
#
loop_
_entity.id
_entity.type
_entity.pdbx_description
1 polymer ?
#
loop_
_entity_poly.entity_id
_entity_poly.type
_entity_poly.pdbx_seq_one_letter_code
_entity_poly.pdbx_strand_id
1 'polypeptide(L)'
;MTEHLFAAPQTTPEAPPAAPRQRTLDDLGTPLHEVTFVVFDIETTGGKAADGGITEIGAVKLRGGDCLGTYQTLVNPGRAIPPEITVLTGIT
;
A
#
# COMPACT_ATOMS: atom_id res chain seq x y z
N MET A 1 -73.00 -27.76 -7.48
CA MET A 1 -71.66 -27.67 -8.12
C MET A 1 -71.14 -26.28 -7.83
N THR A 2 -70.28 -26.14 -6.82
CA THR A 2 -69.62 -24.88 -6.48
C THR A 2 -68.19 -25.27 -6.18
N GLU A 3 -67.27 -24.98 -7.11
CA GLU A 3 -65.85 -25.29 -6.96
C GLU A 3 -65.20 -24.14 -6.17
N HIS A 4 -64.63 -24.46 -5.01
CA HIS A 4 -63.80 -23.55 -4.23
C HIS A 4 -62.40 -23.51 -4.85
N LEU A 5 -62.08 -22.40 -5.50
CA LEU A 5 -60.75 -22.11 -6.03
C LEU A 5 -59.79 -21.81 -4.86
N PHE A 6 -58.86 -22.73 -4.58
CA PHE A 6 -57.75 -22.50 -3.66
C PHE A 6 -56.73 -21.55 -4.30
N ALA A 7 -56.43 -20.43 -3.62
CA ALA A 7 -55.35 -19.52 -4.02
C ALA A 7 -53.98 -20.12 -3.65
N ALA A 8 -53.04 -20.14 -4.59
CA ALA A 8 -51.67 -20.60 -4.36
C ALA A 8 -50.92 -19.64 -3.41
N PRO A 9 -50.07 -20.16 -2.50
CA PRO A 9 -49.25 -19.34 -1.62
C PRO A 9 -48.26 -18.50 -2.46
N GLN A 10 -48.32 -17.18 -2.29
CA GLN A 10 -47.38 -16.25 -2.90
C GLN A 10 -46.09 -16.29 -2.07
N THR A 11 -45.00 -16.82 -2.61
CA THR A 11 -43.67 -16.70 -1.98
C THR A 11 -43.16 -15.29 -2.18
N THR A 12 -42.98 -14.56 -1.09
CA THR A 12 -42.25 -13.28 -1.10
C THR A 12 -40.84 -13.51 -1.65
N PRO A 13 -40.37 -12.73 -2.63
CA PRO A 13 -39.00 -12.83 -3.10
C PRO A 13 -38.04 -12.57 -1.93
N GLU A 14 -37.11 -13.50 -1.70
CA GLU A 14 -35.98 -13.28 -0.80
C GLU A 14 -35.16 -12.09 -1.32
N ALA A 15 -34.90 -11.11 -0.44
CA ALA A 15 -34.15 -9.93 -0.81
C ALA A 15 -32.73 -10.35 -1.28
N PRO A 16 -32.21 -9.76 -2.37
CA PRO A 16 -30.90 -10.14 -2.87
C PRO A 16 -29.82 -9.91 -1.80
N PRO A 17 -28.80 -10.79 -1.72
CA PRO A 17 -27.69 -10.60 -0.79
C PRO A 17 -27.07 -9.23 -1.05
N ALA A 18 -26.79 -8.50 0.04
CA ALA A 18 -26.20 -7.17 -0.05
C ALA A 18 -24.94 -7.23 -0.91
N ALA A 19 -24.91 -6.41 -1.98
CA ALA A 19 -23.75 -6.32 -2.87
C ALA A 19 -22.49 -6.00 -2.05
N PRO A 20 -21.31 -6.54 -2.44
CA PRO A 20 -20.06 -6.23 -1.73
C PRO A 20 -19.87 -4.72 -1.69
N ARG A 21 -19.81 -4.15 -0.49
CA ARG A 21 -19.55 -2.73 -0.29
C ARG A 21 -18.05 -2.50 -0.32
N GLN A 22 -17.61 -1.61 -1.21
CA GLN A 22 -16.26 -1.04 -1.15
C GLN A 22 -16.11 -0.32 0.20
N ARG A 23 -15.13 -0.75 0.99
CA ARG A 23 -14.77 -0.11 2.26
C ARG A 23 -14.17 1.26 2.02
N THR A 24 -14.38 2.20 2.94
CA THR A 24 -13.67 3.47 2.94
C THR A 24 -12.32 3.31 3.64
N LEU A 25 -11.46 4.33 3.53
CA LEU A 25 -10.19 4.34 4.27
C LEU A 25 -10.43 4.36 5.80
N ASP A 26 -11.55 4.92 6.24
CA ASP A 26 -11.93 4.99 7.66
C ASP A 26 -12.22 3.60 8.24
N ASP A 27 -12.62 2.64 7.40
CA ASP A 27 -12.86 1.28 7.83
C ASP A 27 -11.55 0.52 8.10
N LEU A 28 -10.38 1.02 7.67
CA LEU A 28 -9.10 0.28 7.70
C LEU A 28 -8.39 0.31 9.06
N GLY A 29 -8.92 1.03 10.06
CA GLY A 29 -8.35 1.12 11.41
C GLY A 29 -7.92 2.54 11.76
N THR A 30 -6.72 2.70 12.32
CA THR A 30 -6.19 4.02 12.68
C THR A 30 -5.99 4.89 11.43
N PRO A 31 -6.56 6.10 11.36
CA PRO A 31 -6.37 6.99 10.23
C PRO A 31 -4.90 7.33 10.02
N LEU A 32 -4.43 7.30 8.77
CA LEU A 32 -3.01 7.50 8.45
C LEU A 32 -2.46 8.85 8.97
N HIS A 33 -3.28 9.89 9.01
CA HIS A 33 -2.90 11.20 9.53
C HIS A 33 -2.66 11.21 11.05
N GLU A 34 -3.21 10.25 11.80
CA GLU A 34 -2.97 10.10 13.24
C GLU A 34 -1.71 9.29 13.54
N VAL A 35 -1.19 8.54 12.57
CA VAL A 35 -0.03 7.65 12.70
C VAL A 35 1.27 8.44 12.52
N THR A 36 2.25 8.17 13.38
CA THR A 36 3.65 8.59 13.13
C THR A 36 4.36 7.48 12.37
N PHE A 37 4.83 7.76 11.16
CA PHE A 37 5.52 6.79 10.31
C PHE A 37 6.75 7.41 9.65
N VAL A 38 7.55 6.57 9.00
CA VAL A 38 8.73 7.00 8.23
C VAL A 38 8.56 6.50 6.80
N VAL A 39 8.70 7.40 5.83
CA VAL A 39 8.82 7.06 4.41
C VAL A 39 10.30 6.91 4.11
N PHE A 40 10.66 5.80 3.47
CA PHE A 40 12.02 5.54 3.01
C PHE A 40 12.09 5.60 1.50
N ASP A 41 13.19 6.17 1.01
CA ASP A 41 13.62 6.08 -0.38
C ASP A 41 15.02 5.45 -0.39
N ILE A 42 15.24 4.50 -1.29
CA ILE A 42 16.44 3.65 -1.28
C ILE A 42 17.00 3.55 -2.68
N GLU A 43 18.28 3.90 -2.81
CA GLU A 43 19.05 3.64 -4.01
C GLU A 43 19.88 2.37 -3.85
N THR A 44 20.03 1.62 -4.94
CA THR A 44 20.67 0.30 -4.91
C THR A 44 21.60 0.09 -6.09
N THR A 45 22.49 -0.89 -5.99
CA THR A 45 23.36 -1.33 -7.09
C THR A 45 22.62 -2.11 -8.20
N GLY A 46 21.29 -2.12 -8.23
CA GLY A 46 20.47 -2.82 -9.24
C GLY A 46 19.11 -3.27 -8.73
N GLY A 47 18.19 -3.61 -9.63
CA GLY A 47 16.77 -3.87 -9.31
C GLY A 47 16.42 -5.22 -8.66
N LYS A 48 17.39 -6.09 -8.35
CA LYS A 48 17.14 -7.39 -7.68
C LYS A 48 17.66 -7.37 -6.26
N ALA A 49 16.77 -7.54 -5.29
CA ALA A 49 17.13 -7.51 -3.86
C ALA A 49 18.13 -8.61 -3.45
N ALA A 50 18.04 -9.81 -4.04
CA ALA A 50 18.92 -10.93 -3.70
C ALA A 50 20.40 -10.65 -4.01
N ASP A 51 20.65 -9.87 -5.06
CA ASP A 51 21.97 -9.65 -5.63
C ASP A 51 22.33 -8.16 -5.66
N GLY A 52 21.72 -7.33 -4.82
CA GLY A 52 21.88 -5.86 -4.79
C GLY A 52 22.46 -5.37 -3.47
N GLY A 53 23.22 -4.27 -3.50
CA GLY A 53 23.64 -3.53 -2.31
C GLY A 53 22.91 -2.19 -2.21
N ILE A 54 22.76 -1.64 -1.01
CA ILE A 54 22.20 -0.29 -0.80
C ILE A 54 23.33 0.73 -0.98
N THR A 55 23.06 1.78 -1.75
CA THR A 55 24.00 2.88 -2.01
C THR A 55 23.59 4.17 -1.30
N GLU A 56 22.30 4.36 -1.04
CA GLU A 56 21.77 5.49 -0.27
C GLU A 56 20.54 5.08 0.55
N ILE A 57 20.37 5.72 1.71
CA ILE A 57 19.13 5.68 2.48
C ILE A 57 18.63 7.11 2.68
N GLY A 58 17.47 7.43 2.12
CA GLY A 58 16.67 8.61 2.44
C GLY A 58 15.50 8.23 3.36
N ALA A 59 15.21 9.06 4.36
CA ALA A 59 14.10 8.82 5.29
C ALA A 59 13.44 10.13 5.75
N VAL A 60 12.11 10.14 5.79
CA VAL A 60 11.32 11.27 6.30
C VAL A 60 10.30 10.77 7.32
N LYS A 61 10.41 11.25 8.56
CA LYS A 61 9.45 10.96 9.63
C LYS A 61 8.28 11.94 9.55
N LEU A 62 7.06 11.42 9.50
CA LEU A 62 5.84 12.19 9.27
C LEU A 62 4.77 11.88 10.31
N ARG A 63 3.91 12.87 10.60
CA ARG A 63 2.63 12.68 11.27
C ARG A 63 1.67 13.79 10.83
N GLY A 64 0.42 13.46 10.50
CA GLY A 64 -0.59 14.49 10.19
C GLY A 64 -0.29 15.37 8.98
N GLY A 65 0.64 14.96 8.11
CA GLY A 65 1.16 15.79 7.01
C GLY A 65 2.39 16.62 7.37
N ASP A 66 2.77 16.69 8.64
CA ASP A 66 3.95 17.42 9.09
C ASP A 66 5.22 16.56 9.01
N CYS A 67 6.30 17.13 8.49
CA CYS A 67 7.63 16.55 8.54
C CYS A 67 8.26 16.77 9.91
N LEU A 68 8.42 15.68 10.67
CA LEU A 68 8.99 15.68 12.02
C LEU A 68 10.51 15.53 12.03
N GLY A 69 11.10 15.12 10.91
CA GLY A 69 12.54 14.99 10.75
C GLY A 69 12.92 14.26 9.47
N THR A 70 14.14 14.52 9.01
CA THR A 70 14.73 13.89 7.85
C THR A 70 16.05 13.22 8.21
N TYR A 71 16.41 12.19 7.45
CA TYR A 71 17.70 11.53 7.51
C TYR A 71 18.11 11.16 6.09
N GLN A 72 19.39 11.37 5.76
CA GLN A 72 19.97 10.92 4.52
C GLN A 72 21.40 10.49 4.77
N THR A 73 21.81 9.37 4.17
CA THR A 73 23.20 8.94 4.15
C THR A 73 23.51 8.17 2.89
N LEU A 74 24.71 8.38 2.36
CA LEU A 74 25.32 7.41 1.46
C LEU A 74 25.75 6.18 2.26
N VAL A 75 25.69 5.02 1.61
CA VAL A 75 26.08 3.73 2.16
C VAL A 75 27.12 3.12 1.22
N ASN A 76 28.22 2.60 1.78
CA ASN A 76 29.14 1.80 0.99
C ASN A 76 28.51 0.41 0.77
N PRO A 77 28.15 0.02 -0.47
CA PRO A 77 27.49 -1.26 -0.73
C PRO A 77 28.42 -2.48 -0.58
N GLY A 78 29.73 -2.27 -0.31
CA GLY A 78 30.72 -3.33 -0.16
C GLY A 78 31.10 -4.00 -1.48
N ARG A 79 30.73 -3.40 -2.62
CA ARG A 79 30.92 -3.92 -3.98
C ARG A 79 30.96 -2.80 -5.00
N ALA A 80 31.41 -3.11 -6.23
CA ALA A 80 31.31 -2.18 -7.34
C ALA A 80 29.84 -1.91 -7.73
N ILE A 81 29.53 -0.64 -8.00
CA ILE A 81 28.25 -0.20 -8.55
C ILE A 81 28.30 -0.39 -10.08
N PRO A 82 27.34 -1.09 -10.71
CA PRO A 82 27.32 -1.25 -12.17
C PRO A 82 27.26 0.12 -12.88
N PRO A 83 27.97 0.31 -14.01
CA PRO A 83 28.04 1.61 -14.69
C PRO A 83 26.67 2.19 -15.06
N GLU A 84 25.72 1.36 -15.46
CA GLU A 84 24.35 1.77 -15.77
C GLU A 84 23.62 2.36 -14.56
N ILE A 85 23.91 1.86 -13.36
CA ILE A 85 23.37 2.38 -12.11
C ILE A 85 24.08 3.67 -11.73
N THR A 86 25.41 3.73 -11.84
CA THR A 86 26.16 4.97 -11.63
C THR A 86 25.70 6.09 -12.55
N VAL A 87 25.38 5.80 -13.82
CA VAL A 87 24.83 6.79 -14.75
C VAL A 87 23.42 7.23 -14.34
N LEU A 88 22.60 6.31 -13.83
CA LEU A 88 21.23 6.59 -13.41
C LEU A 88 21.17 7.43 -12.13
N THR A 89 22.02 7.13 -11.15
CA THR A 89 21.93 7.68 -9.78
C THR A 89 23.04 8.68 -9.44
N GLY A 90 24.16 8.68 -10.18
CA GLY A 90 25.33 9.51 -9.91
C GLY A 90 26.24 8.98 -8.79
N ILE A 91 25.96 7.79 -8.22
CA ILE A 91 26.72 7.21 -7.10
C ILE A 91 27.79 6.22 -7.64
N THR A 92 29.04 6.33 -7.15
CA THR A 92 30.22 5.59 -7.63
C THR A 92 30.82 4.66 -6.60
#